data_AF-A0A532TMU5-F1
#
_entry.id   AF-A0A532TMU5-F1
#
_cell.length_a   1.000
_cell.length_b   1.000
_cell.length_c   1.000
_cell.angle_alpha   90.00
_cell.angle_beta   90.00
_cell.angle_gamma   90.00
#
_symmetry.space_group_name_H-M   'P 1'
#
loop_
_entity.id
_entity.type
_entity.pdbx_description
1 polymer ?
#
loop_
_entity_poly.entity_id
_entity_poly.type
_entity_poly.pdbx_seq_one_letter_code
_entity_poly.pdbx_strand_id
1 'polypeptide(L)'
;MGKKNKKTKENISNLPSKDGNYNLFNRKEEIVYTGQGNIKDRISAHSNDPDMPFTSYSYNLEPSARKRNEIEEKRIKRYKPPLNKQKK
;
A
#
# COMPACT_ATOMS: atom_id res chain seq x y z
N MET A 1 -19.93 1.97 15.06
CA MET A 1 -19.89 1.81 13.59
C MET A 1 -18.45 1.55 13.14
N GLY A 2 -18.10 0.28 12.90
CA GLY A 2 -16.75 -0.08 12.44
C GLY A 2 -16.57 0.32 10.98
N LYS A 3 -15.61 1.20 10.70
CA LYS A 3 -15.20 1.54 9.32
C LYS A 3 -14.75 0.25 8.65
N LYS A 4 -15.61 -0.35 7.83
CA LYS A 4 -15.22 -1.42 6.90
C LYS A 4 -14.15 -0.80 5.99
N ASN A 5 -12.89 -1.15 6.22
CA ASN A 5 -11.84 -0.94 5.23
C ASN A 5 -12.33 -1.63 3.95
N LYS A 6 -12.84 -0.86 2.99
CA LYS A 6 -13.27 -1.39 1.69
C LYS A 6 -12.04 -2.07 1.10
N LYS A 7 -11.99 -3.40 1.15
CA LYS A 7 -11.05 -4.22 0.38
C LYS A 7 -11.43 -4.00 -1.07
N THR A 8 -10.78 -3.04 -1.70
CA THR A 8 -11.10 -2.68 -3.06
C THR A 8 -10.47 -3.72 -3.98
N LYS A 9 -11.32 -4.61 -4.49
CA LYS A 9 -11.17 -5.17 -5.85
C LYS A 9 -11.45 -4.06 -6.88
N GLU A 10 -11.01 -2.82 -6.63
CA GLU A 10 -11.19 -1.76 -7.63
C GLU A 10 -10.24 -2.05 -8.78
N ASN A 11 -10.73 -1.84 -10.00
CA ASN A 11 -9.84 -1.77 -11.14
C ASN A 11 -8.81 -0.68 -10.85
N ILE A 12 -7.53 -1.05 -10.97
CA ILE A 12 -6.38 -0.16 -10.79
C ILE A 12 -6.55 1.14 -11.62
N SER A 13 -7.30 1.06 -12.74
CA SER A 13 -7.67 2.21 -13.59
C SER A 13 -8.34 3.37 -12.85
N ASN A 14 -9.10 3.09 -11.78
CA ASN A 14 -9.88 4.07 -11.02
C ASN A 14 -9.12 4.66 -9.82
N LEU A 15 -7.86 4.27 -9.63
CA LEU A 15 -7.05 4.81 -8.55
C LEU A 15 -6.78 6.30 -8.74
N PRO A 16 -6.78 7.09 -7.65
CA PRO A 16 -6.41 8.49 -7.73
C PRO A 16 -4.92 8.64 -8.06
N SER A 17 -4.60 9.49 -9.04
CA SER A 17 -3.24 9.95 -9.33
C SER A 17 -2.79 11.00 -8.31
N LYS A 18 -2.82 10.65 -7.03
CA LYS A 18 -2.46 11.52 -5.91
C LYS A 18 -1.48 10.82 -4.99
N ASP A 19 -0.72 11.63 -4.28
CA ASP A 19 0.24 11.16 -3.30
C ASP A 19 -0.45 10.61 -2.04
N GLY A 20 0.08 9.49 -1.53
CA GLY A 20 -0.39 8.88 -0.31
C GLY A 20 0.46 7.71 0.15
N ASN A 21 -0.07 6.98 1.13
CA ASN A 21 0.46 5.70 1.59
C ASN A 21 -0.45 4.57 1.15
N TYR A 22 0.10 3.39 0.89
CA TYR A 22 -0.66 2.20 0.55
C TYR A 22 -0.15 0.96 1.27
N ASN A 23 -1.02 -0.03 1.41
CA ASN A 23 -0.70 -1.38 1.87
C ASN A 23 -1.16 -2.37 0.79
N LEU A 24 -0.33 -3.37 0.50
CA LEU A 24 -0.66 -4.49 -0.37
C LEU A 24 -0.90 -5.73 0.48
N PHE A 25 -1.91 -6.52 0.10
CA PHE A 25 -2.32 -7.71 0.82
C PHE A 25 -2.25 -8.95 -0.07
N ASN A 26 -1.79 -10.07 0.50
CA ASN A 26 -1.82 -11.37 -0.17
C ASN A 26 -3.23 -12.01 -0.11
N ARG A 27 -3.35 -13.22 -0.66
CA ARG A 27 -4.58 -14.04 -0.62
C ARG A 27 -5.08 -14.36 0.78
N LYS A 28 -4.18 -14.36 1.78
CA LYS A 28 -4.49 -14.57 3.21
C LYS A 28 -4.90 -13.28 3.92
N GLU A 29 -5.01 -12.18 3.17
CA GLU A 29 -5.37 -10.86 3.68
C GLU A 29 -4.34 -10.26 4.66
N GLU A 30 -3.09 -10.72 4.56
CA GLU A 30 -1.96 -10.21 5.35
C GLU A 30 -1.24 -9.11 4.58
N ILE A 31 -0.76 -8.08 5.30
CA ILE A 31 0.02 -7.01 4.70
C ILE A 31 1.39 -7.56 4.29
N VAL A 32 1.61 -7.70 2.99
CA VAL A 32 2.91 -8.14 2.45
C VAL A 32 3.86 -6.99 2.19
N TYR A 33 3.31 -5.80 1.92
CA TYR A 33 4.07 -4.60 1.63
C TYR A 33 3.31 -3.34 2.08
N THR A 34 4.04 -2.33 2.54
CA THR A 34 3.56 -0.97 2.76
C THR A 34 4.49 0.00 2.04
N GLY A 35 3.93 1.03 1.42
CA GLY A 35 4.72 2.02 0.70
C GLY A 35 4.09 3.39 0.69
N GLN A 36 4.79 4.33 0.04
CA GLN A 36 4.30 5.66 -0.27
C GLN A 36 4.56 6.05 -1.73
N GLY A 37 3.90 7.11 -2.18
CA GLY A 37 4.07 7.72 -3.50
C GLY A 37 2.73 8.04 -4.15
N ASN A 38 2.75 8.25 -5.47
CA ASN A 38 1.53 8.35 -6.26
C ASN A 38 0.80 7.00 -6.24
N ILE A 39 -0.43 6.99 -5.71
CA ILE A 39 -1.18 5.76 -5.46
C ILE A 39 -1.41 4.97 -6.75
N LYS A 40 -1.86 5.64 -7.82
CA LYS A 40 -2.14 5.00 -9.10
C LYS A 40 -0.86 4.37 -9.66
N ASP A 41 0.21 5.14 -9.77
CA ASP A 41 1.44 4.68 -10.43
C ASP A 41 2.09 3.54 -9.65
N ARG A 42 2.15 3.66 -8.31
CA ARG A 42 2.83 2.68 -7.46
C ARG A 42 2.08 1.35 -7.42
N ILE A 43 0.75 1.37 -7.22
CA ILE A 43 -0.04 0.13 -7.19
C ILE A 43 -0.08 -0.52 -8.58
N SER A 44 -0.17 0.27 -9.66
CA SER A 44 -0.10 -0.23 -11.03
C SER A 44 1.23 -0.91 -11.31
N ALA A 45 2.35 -0.30 -10.89
CA ALA A 45 3.68 -0.87 -11.07
C ALA A 45 3.79 -2.24 -10.38
N HIS A 46 3.34 -2.35 -9.12
CA HIS A 46 3.34 -3.61 -8.39
C HIS A 46 2.45 -4.68 -9.01
N SER A 47 1.35 -4.29 -9.65
CA SER A 47 0.45 -5.26 -10.29
C SER A 47 1.07 -5.94 -11.51
N ASN A 48 2.08 -5.31 -12.10
CA ASN A 48 2.85 -5.85 -13.23
C ASN A 48 4.14 -6.53 -12.75
N ASP A 49 4.43 -6.49 -11.45
CA ASP A 49 5.64 -7.07 -10.86
C ASP A 49 5.37 -8.52 -10.40
N PRO A 50 5.98 -9.53 -11.03
CA PRO A 50 5.80 -10.92 -10.63
C PRO A 50 6.35 -11.24 -9.23
N ASP A 51 7.30 -10.44 -8.73
CA ASP A 51 7.92 -10.63 -7.41
C ASP A 51 7.11 -10.01 -6.26
N MET A 52 6.05 -9.23 -6.58
CA MET A 52 5.15 -8.63 -5.59
C MET A 52 3.69 -9.08 -5.77
N PRO A 53 3.39 -10.39 -5.66
CA PRO A 53 2.03 -10.87 -5.81
C PRO A 53 1.14 -10.34 -4.67
N PHE A 54 0.17 -9.49 -5.02
CA PHE A 54 -0.89 -9.05 -4.13
C PHE A 54 -2.26 -9.31 -4.75
N THR A 55 -3.29 -9.44 -3.91
CA THR A 55 -4.68 -9.66 -4.34
C THR A 55 -5.63 -8.55 -3.95
N SER A 56 -5.23 -7.69 -3.02
CA SER A 56 -5.96 -6.47 -2.70
C SER A 56 -5.02 -5.41 -2.15
N TYR A 57 -5.50 -4.17 -2.09
CA TYR A 57 -4.76 -3.04 -1.56
C TYR A 57 -5.66 -2.13 -0.72
N SER A 58 -5.04 -1.27 0.07
CA SER A 58 -5.67 -0.12 0.71
C SER A 58 -4.77 1.07 0.57
N TYR A 59 -5.33 2.27 0.51
CA TYR A 59 -4.55 3.50 0.44
C TYR A 59 -5.16 4.60 1.30
N ASN A 60 -4.32 5.56 1.68
CA ASN A 60 -4.72 6.82 2.31
C ASN A 60 -3.99 7.95 1.58
N LEU A 61 -4.73 8.94 1.11
CA LEU A 61 -4.16 10.13 0.50
C LEU A 61 -3.53 10.99 1.60
N GLU A 62 -2.29 11.41 1.38
CA GLU A 62 -1.56 12.27 2.30
C GLU A 62 -0.58 13.11 1.49
N PRO A 63 -0.87 14.40 1.27
CA PRO A 63 -0.03 15.27 0.44
C PRO A 63 1.33 15.57 1.10
N SER A 64 1.44 15.48 2.43
CA SER A 64 2.70 15.77 3.12
C SER A 64 3.67 14.60 2.99
N ALA A 65 4.78 14.81 2.28
CA ALA A 65 5.86 13.82 2.19
C ALA A 65 6.40 13.39 3.56
N ARG A 66 6.52 14.33 4.51
CA ARG A 66 6.95 14.04 5.88
C ARG A 66 5.98 13.08 6.58
N LYS A 67 4.67 13.39 6.57
CA LYS A 67 3.67 12.51 7.19
C LYS A 67 3.61 11.15 6.51
N ARG A 68 3.75 11.09 5.18
CA ARG A 68 3.80 9.81 4.46
C ARG A 68 4.96 8.94 4.93
N ASN A 69 6.15 9.51 5.09
CA ASN A 69 7.31 8.79 5.60
C ASN A 69 7.07 8.29 7.04
N GLU A 70 6.56 9.16 7.93
CA GLU A 70 6.25 8.78 9.32
C GLU A 70 5.21 7.65 9.38
N ILE A 71 4.17 7.69 8.53
CA ILE A 71 3.16 6.63 8.43
C ILE A 71 3.77 5.33 7.92
N GLU A 72 4.58 5.38 6.87
CA GLU A 72 5.26 4.22 6.28
C GLU A 72 6.15 3.55 7.33
N GLU A 73 7.04 4.29 7.98
CA GLU A 73 7.93 3.77 9.02
C GLU A 73 7.15 3.15 10.18
N LYS A 74 6.07 3.81 10.64
CA LYS A 74 5.21 3.28 11.69
C LYS A 74 4.56 1.96 11.29
N ARG A 75 4.12 1.83 10.03
CA ARG A 75 3.53 0.59 9.50
C ARG A 75 4.56 -0.52 9.35
N ILE A 76 5.76 -0.21 8.87
CA ILE A 76 6.86 -1.19 8.76
C ILE A 76 7.20 -1.73 10.16
N LYS A 77 7.37 -0.86 11.16
CA LYS A 77 7.66 -1.26 12.54
C LYS A 77 6.53 -2.11 13.16
N ARG A 78 5.27 -1.74 12.89
CA ARG A 78 4.09 -2.40 13.48
C ARG A 78 3.77 -3.75 12.84
N TYR A 79 3.76 -3.81 11.51
CA TYR A 79 3.27 -4.98 10.76
C TYR A 79 4.39 -5.90 10.28
N LYS A 80 5.65 -5.41 10.25
CA LYS A 80 6.82 -6.15 9.74
C LYS A 80 6.54 -6.86 8.40
N PRO A 81 6.04 -6.13 7.38
CA PRO A 81 5.68 -6.74 6.11
C PRO A 81 6.89 -7.43 5.46
N PRO A 82 6.76 -8.68 4.99
CA PRO A 82 7.88 -9.49 4.49
C PRO A 82 8.59 -8.89 3.28
N LEU A 83 7.88 -8.14 2.43
CA LEU A 83 8.44 -7.57 1.19
C LEU A 83 8.99 -6.16 1.38
N ASN A 84 8.73 -5.51 2.52
CA ASN A 84 9.55 -4.37 2.95
C ASN A 84 10.85 -4.93 3.51
N LYS A 85 11.69 -5.51 2.63
CA LYS A 85 13.07 -5.86 2.97
C LYS A 85 13.62 -4.68 3.77
N GLN A 86 14.10 -4.98 4.99
CA GLN A 86 14.76 -3.99 5.84
C GLN A 86 15.72 -3.24 4.93
N LYS A 87 15.43 -1.97 4.65
CA LYS A 87 16.37 -1.09 3.95
C LYS A 87 17.63 -1.14 4.82
N LYS A 88 18.60 -1.97 4.43
CA LYS A 88 19.92 -2.01 5.04
C LYS A 88 20.66 -0.77 4.60
#